data_AF-A0A1V6K2A0-F1
#
_entry.id   AF-A0A1V6K2A0-F1
#
_cell.length_a   1.000
_cell.length_b   1.000
_cell.length_c   1.000
_cell.angle_alpha   90.00
_cell.angle_beta   90.00
_cell.angle_gamma   90.00
#
_symmetry.space_group_name_H-M   'P 1'
#
loop_
_entity.id
_entity.type
_entity.pdbx_description
1 polymer ?
#
loop_
_entity_poly.entity_id
_entity_poly.type
_entity_poly.pdbx_seq_one_letter_code
_entity_poly.pdbx_strand_id
1 'polypeptide(L)'
;MRLVEGAGLRGLGGMDYFGVGPVRRPMLDLTAYEIRQYLAGRNHAWVEDETNAAGTFLRNRIRHGILEPLESEFPGVSRRIASSSANLGSWRRVAEGLTLTALGQLSPPGCPEGLSRQSFQRYERALRLSMLWEICGRPRGGAAELEKADSWIQTGGEGEKLLPGGTILSAGRDLLVFTKSEGGRWR
;
A
#
# COMPACT_ATOMS: atom_id res chain seq x y z
N MET A 1 -7.93 11.15 2.73
CA MET A 1 -6.95 10.93 3.82
C MET A 1 -5.57 10.63 3.27
N ARG A 2 -5.38 9.50 2.56
CA ARG A 2 -4.07 9.08 2.03
C ARG A 2 -3.34 10.12 1.16
N LEU A 3 -4.08 10.92 0.40
CA LEU A 3 -3.49 12.01 -0.39
C LEU A 3 -2.80 13.07 0.48
N VAL A 4 -3.41 13.45 1.61
CA VAL A 4 -2.85 14.44 2.56
C VAL A 4 -1.62 13.88 3.28
N GLU A 5 -1.56 12.56 3.45
CA GLU A 5 -0.41 11.84 4.01
C GLU A 5 0.73 11.63 2.99
N GLY A 6 0.60 12.15 1.75
CA GLY A 6 1.60 11.98 0.70
C GLY A 6 1.70 10.55 0.17
N ALA A 7 0.62 9.76 0.24
CA ALA A 7 0.66 8.38 -0.22
C ALA A 7 0.82 8.28 -1.75
N GLY A 8 1.61 7.30 -2.18
CA GLY A 8 1.74 6.93 -3.59
C GLY A 8 0.62 6.01 -4.08
N LEU A 9 0.88 5.34 -5.22
CA LEU A 9 -0.04 4.44 -5.92
C LEU A 9 -0.77 3.45 -4.98
N ARG A 10 -0.05 2.90 -4.00
CA ARG A 10 -0.60 1.94 -3.04
C ARG A 10 -1.68 2.53 -2.13
N GLY A 11 -1.49 3.74 -1.62
CA GLY A 11 -2.45 4.37 -0.71
C GLY A 11 -3.58 5.09 -1.45
N LEU A 12 -3.30 5.62 -2.64
CA LEU A 12 -4.30 6.29 -3.46
C LEU A 12 -5.23 5.31 -4.18
N GLY A 13 -4.79 4.07 -4.42
CA GLY A 13 -5.61 2.99 -4.96
C GLY A 13 -6.76 2.51 -4.08
N GLY A 14 -6.96 3.14 -2.91
CA GLY A 14 -8.09 2.86 -2.04
C GLY A 14 -8.02 1.47 -1.40
N MET A 15 -9.20 0.98 -0.97
CA MET A 15 -9.35 -0.32 -0.32
C MET A 15 -9.58 -1.41 -1.35
N ASP A 16 -9.07 -2.61 -1.11
CA ASP A 16 -9.46 -3.81 -1.86
C ASP A 16 -10.73 -4.44 -1.25
N TYR A 17 -11.48 -5.21 -2.05
CA TYR A 17 -12.62 -6.00 -1.56
C TYR A 17 -12.23 -7.00 -0.46
N PHE A 18 -11.00 -7.51 -0.53
CA PHE A 18 -10.44 -8.46 0.41
C PHE A 18 -9.42 -7.73 1.29
N GLY A 19 -9.69 -7.66 2.59
CA GLY A 19 -8.73 -7.15 3.56
C GLY A 19 -7.80 -8.25 4.07
N VAL A 20 -6.95 -7.89 5.03
CA VAL A 20 -6.10 -8.87 5.73
C VAL A 20 -6.99 -9.83 6.53
N GLY A 21 -6.74 -11.14 6.39
CA GLY A 21 -7.50 -12.18 7.10
C GLY A 21 -8.95 -12.34 6.61
N PRO A 22 -9.93 -12.48 7.52
CA PRO A 22 -11.33 -12.75 7.15
C PRO A 22 -12.09 -11.50 6.66
N VAL A 23 -11.44 -10.34 6.54
CA VAL A 23 -12.10 -9.08 6.19
C VAL A 23 -12.59 -9.11 4.75
N ARG A 24 -13.90 -8.86 4.55
CA ARG A 24 -14.55 -8.73 3.24
C ARG A 24 -15.31 -7.40 3.19
N ARG A 25 -15.27 -6.70 2.05
CA ARG A 25 -15.91 -5.40 1.83
C ARG A 25 -16.91 -5.46 0.66
N PRO A 26 -18.00 -6.25 0.76
CA PRO A 26 -18.96 -6.41 -0.34
C PRO A 26 -19.72 -5.13 -0.69
N MET A 27 -19.80 -4.17 0.24
CA MET A 27 -20.50 -2.89 0.06
C MET A 27 -19.55 -1.76 -0.38
N LEU A 28 -18.35 -2.08 -0.87
CA LEU A 28 -17.33 -1.06 -1.17
C LEU A 28 -17.77 -0.09 -2.28
N ASP A 29 -18.59 -0.55 -3.23
CA ASP A 29 -19.10 0.24 -4.36
C ASP A 29 -20.43 0.94 -4.06
N LEU A 30 -21.02 0.66 -2.88
CA LEU A 30 -22.31 1.22 -2.50
C LEU A 30 -22.12 2.53 -1.75
N THR A 31 -22.91 3.53 -2.11
CA THR A 31 -23.01 4.77 -1.37
C THR A 31 -23.86 4.60 -0.11
N ALA A 32 -23.63 5.46 0.89
CA ALA A 32 -24.47 5.50 2.09
C ALA A 32 -25.95 5.79 1.75
N TYR A 33 -26.20 6.57 0.70
CA TYR A 33 -27.54 6.85 0.22
C TYR A 33 -28.23 5.59 -0.32
N GLU A 34 -27.58 4.83 -1.18
CA GLU A 34 -28.12 3.57 -1.73
C GLU A 34 -28.43 2.55 -0.61
N ILE A 35 -27.54 2.44 0.38
CA ILE A 35 -27.77 1.57 1.54
C ILE A 35 -28.99 2.02 2.34
N ARG A 36 -29.13 3.32 2.62
CA ARG A 36 -30.28 3.86 3.37
C ARG A 36 -31.60 3.69 2.60
N GLN A 37 -31.60 3.93 1.29
CA GLN A 37 -32.77 3.70 0.43
C GLN A 37 -33.18 2.21 0.44
N TYR A 38 -32.20 1.31 0.33
CA TYR A 38 -32.44 -0.13 0.41
C TYR A 38 -33.06 -0.56 1.76
N LEU A 39 -32.58 0.00 2.87
CA LEU A 39 -33.11 -0.28 4.21
C LEU A 39 -34.52 0.29 4.40
N ALA A 40 -34.75 1.53 3.96
CA ALA A 40 -36.05 2.19 4.01
C ALA A 40 -37.11 1.40 3.21
N GLY A 41 -36.76 0.97 1.99
CA GLY A 41 -37.65 0.13 1.17
C GLY A 41 -37.99 -1.24 1.78
N ARG A 42 -37.26 -1.68 2.81
CA ARG A 42 -37.53 -2.92 3.57
C ARG A 42 -38.08 -2.68 4.97
N ASN A 43 -38.36 -1.43 5.35
CA ASN A 43 -38.76 -1.05 6.71
C ASN A 43 -37.75 -1.53 7.78
N HIS A 44 -36.46 -1.51 7.45
CA HIS A 44 -35.40 -1.77 8.43
C HIS A 44 -34.92 -0.45 9.05
N ALA A 45 -35.07 -0.35 10.37
CA ALA A 45 -34.46 0.75 11.13
C ALA A 45 -32.93 0.58 11.19
N TRP A 46 -32.23 1.70 11.31
CA TRP A 46 -30.80 1.75 11.61
C TRP A 46 -30.53 2.72 12.76
N VAL A 47 -29.40 2.54 13.43
CA VAL A 47 -28.92 3.45 14.47
C VAL A 47 -27.87 4.37 13.87
N GLU A 48 -27.99 5.68 14.10
CA GLU A 48 -26.94 6.62 13.76
C GLU A 48 -25.97 6.76 14.95
N ASP A 49 -24.71 6.37 14.73
CA ASP A 49 -23.67 6.51 15.74
C ASP A 49 -23.29 7.99 15.88
N GLU A 50 -23.46 8.54 17.09
CA GLU A 50 -23.19 9.94 17.46
C GLU A 50 -21.75 10.36 17.15
N THR A 51 -20.80 9.42 17.15
CA THR A 51 -19.39 9.69 16.83
C THR A 51 -19.16 10.09 15.37
N ASN A 52 -20.13 9.84 14.48
CA ASN A 52 -20.07 10.28 13.08
C ASN A 52 -20.14 11.80 12.93
N ALA A 53 -20.75 12.51 13.88
CA ALA A 53 -20.85 13.97 13.88
C ALA A 53 -19.64 14.65 14.54
N ALA A 54 -18.82 13.91 15.29
CA ALA A 54 -17.70 14.48 16.01
C ALA A 54 -16.50 14.77 15.09
N GLY A 55 -16.01 16.02 15.09
CA GLY A 55 -14.82 16.47 14.34
C GLY A 55 -13.47 15.95 14.88
N THR A 56 -13.50 15.07 15.89
CA THR A 56 -12.31 14.53 16.56
C THR A 56 -11.45 13.69 15.60
N PHE A 57 -12.09 12.94 14.69
CA PHE A 57 -11.40 12.09 13.74
C PHE A 57 -11.09 12.82 12.43
N LEU A 58 -9.85 12.66 11.93
CA LEU A 58 -9.40 13.24 10.65
C LEU A 58 -10.34 12.89 9.48
N ARG A 59 -10.91 11.67 9.49
CA ARG A 59 -11.90 11.23 8.50
C ARG A 59 -13.13 12.15 8.47
N ASN A 60 -13.67 12.49 9.63
CA ASN A 60 -14.87 13.32 9.76
C ASN A 60 -14.56 14.76 9.35
N ARG A 61 -13.39 15.28 9.75
CA ARG A 61 -12.93 16.62 9.29
C ARG A 61 -12.79 16.70 7.77
N ILE A 62 -12.22 15.68 7.14
CA ILE A 62 -12.13 15.66 5.67
C ILE A 62 -13.52 15.54 5.03
N ARG A 63 -14.42 14.75 5.60
CA ARG A 63 -15.78 14.62 5.07
C ARG A 63 -16.53 15.96 5.09
N HIS A 64 -16.64 16.56 6.28
CA HIS A 64 -17.44 17.76 6.47
C HIS A 64 -16.73 19.04 6.01
N GLY A 65 -15.42 19.15 6.26
CA GLY A 65 -14.67 20.35 5.93
C GLY A 65 -14.14 20.42 4.50
N ILE A 66 -14.12 19.32 3.76
CA ILE A 66 -13.53 19.27 2.41
C ILE A 66 -14.49 18.62 1.41
N LEU A 67 -14.93 17.38 1.65
CA LEU A 67 -15.74 16.66 0.66
C LEU A 67 -17.12 17.29 0.47
N GLU A 68 -17.80 17.71 1.53
CA GLU A 68 -19.12 18.37 1.43
C GLU A 68 -19.06 19.69 0.65
N PRO A 69 -18.14 20.64 0.96
CA PRO A 69 -17.94 21.83 0.13
C PRO A 69 -17.60 21.50 -1.33
N LEU A 70 -16.69 20.55 -1.57
CA LEU A 70 -16.32 20.12 -2.93
C LEU A 70 -17.51 19.53 -3.69
N GLU A 71 -18.39 18.78 -3.04
CA GLU A 71 -19.58 18.21 -3.65
C GLU A 71 -20.60 19.30 -4.03
N SER A 72 -20.69 20.37 -3.24
CA SER A 72 -21.53 21.53 -3.55
C SER A 72 -21.03 22.31 -4.77
N GLU A 73 -19.71 22.48 -4.91
CA GLU A 73 -19.11 23.21 -6.04
C GLU A 73 -19.01 22.34 -7.30
N PHE A 74 -18.72 21.04 -7.13
CA PHE A 74 -18.54 20.08 -8.21
C PHE A 74 -19.42 18.84 -7.99
N PRO A 75 -20.72 18.88 -8.30
CA PRO A 75 -21.63 17.75 -8.14
C PRO A 75 -21.07 16.45 -8.73
N GLY A 76 -21.09 15.37 -7.96
CA GLY A 76 -20.54 14.05 -8.31
C GLY A 76 -19.02 13.89 -8.10
N VAL A 77 -18.33 14.85 -7.49
CA VAL A 77 -16.86 14.78 -7.30
C VAL A 77 -16.46 13.59 -6.44
N SER A 78 -17.26 13.23 -5.42
CA SER A 78 -17.00 12.05 -4.60
C SER A 78 -16.94 10.77 -5.42
N ARG A 79 -17.85 10.61 -6.39
CA ARG A 79 -17.87 9.48 -7.32
C ARG A 79 -16.68 9.51 -8.29
N ARG A 80 -16.31 10.69 -8.79
CA ARG A 80 -15.12 10.85 -9.66
C ARG A 80 -13.83 10.52 -8.92
N ILE A 81 -13.67 10.98 -7.67
CA ILE A 81 -12.53 10.64 -6.81
C ILE A 81 -12.47 9.13 -6.56
N ALA A 82 -13.60 8.49 -6.26
CA ALA A 82 -13.67 7.05 -6.10
C ALA A 82 -13.26 6.30 -7.38
N SER A 83 -13.70 6.78 -8.54
CA SER A 83 -13.33 6.22 -9.85
C SER A 83 -11.82 6.35 -10.13
N SER A 84 -11.23 7.52 -9.82
CA SER A 84 -9.78 7.71 -9.90
C SER A 84 -9.03 6.76 -8.96
N SER A 85 -9.53 6.56 -7.74
CA SER A 85 -8.95 5.61 -6.78
C SER A 85 -9.02 4.17 -7.30
N ALA A 86 -10.13 3.76 -7.91
CA ALA A 86 -10.28 2.43 -8.52
C ALA A 86 -9.30 2.23 -9.69
N ASN A 87 -9.09 3.25 -10.52
CA ASN A 87 -8.07 3.22 -11.59
C ASN A 87 -6.66 3.11 -11.01
N LEU A 88 -6.31 3.88 -9.98
CA LEU A 88 -5.02 3.72 -9.31
C LEU A 88 -4.85 2.34 -8.67
N GLY A 89 -5.94 1.74 -8.19
CA GLY A 89 -5.97 0.36 -7.72
C GLY A 89 -5.69 -0.67 -8.81
N SER A 90 -6.12 -0.45 -10.05
CA SER A 90 -5.79 -1.34 -11.18
C SER A 90 -4.30 -1.25 -11.55
N TRP A 91 -3.76 -0.03 -11.62
CA TRP A 91 -2.33 0.20 -11.83
C TRP A 91 -1.46 -0.37 -10.70
N ARG A 92 -1.92 -0.30 -9.45
CA ARG A 92 -1.26 -0.95 -8.31
C ARG A 92 -1.08 -2.45 -8.55
N ARG A 93 -2.13 -3.15 -9.01
CA ARG A 93 -2.07 -4.60 -9.30
C ARG A 93 -1.10 -4.93 -10.43
N VAL A 94 -1.06 -4.10 -11.48
CA VAL A 94 -0.08 -4.25 -12.56
C VAL A 94 1.34 -4.11 -12.02
N ALA A 95 1.61 -3.07 -11.22
CA ALA A 95 2.92 -2.85 -10.63
C ALA A 95 3.34 -4.00 -9.69
N GLU A 96 2.40 -4.54 -8.91
CA GLU A 96 2.64 -5.73 -8.07
C GLU A 96 2.99 -6.96 -8.91
N GLY A 97 2.26 -7.22 -10.00
CA GLY A 97 2.56 -8.31 -10.93
C GLY A 97 3.96 -8.19 -11.54
N LEU A 98 4.31 -7.00 -12.05
CA LEU A 98 5.65 -6.71 -12.59
C LEU A 98 6.75 -6.90 -11.55
N THR A 99 6.50 -6.51 -10.30
CA THR A 99 7.45 -6.68 -9.20
C THR A 99 7.74 -8.15 -8.95
N LEU A 100 6.70 -8.99 -8.87
CA LEU A 100 6.86 -10.43 -8.64
C LEU A 100 7.56 -11.12 -9.82
N THR A 101 7.20 -10.77 -11.06
CA THR A 101 7.88 -11.29 -12.26
C THR A 101 9.37 -10.94 -12.25
N ALA A 102 9.70 -9.68 -11.95
CA ALA A 102 11.07 -9.22 -11.91
C ALA A 102 11.89 -9.87 -10.77
N LEU A 103 11.29 -10.07 -9.59
CA LEU A 103 11.92 -10.81 -8.49
C LEU A 103 12.28 -12.24 -8.91
N GLY A 104 11.37 -12.95 -9.60
CA GLY A 104 11.62 -14.31 -10.07
C GLY A 104 12.76 -14.43 -11.09
N GLN A 105 13.12 -13.34 -11.76
CA GLN A 105 14.22 -13.28 -12.73
C GLN A 105 15.56 -12.87 -12.12
N LEU A 106 15.56 -12.39 -10.87
CA LEU A 106 16.77 -11.88 -10.21
C LEU A 106 17.61 -12.96 -9.52
N SER A 107 17.02 -14.12 -9.22
CA SER A 107 17.73 -15.21 -8.57
C SER A 107 18.74 -15.86 -9.53
N PRO A 108 20.05 -15.87 -9.21
CA PRO A 108 21.04 -16.52 -10.05
C PRO A 108 20.92 -18.05 -9.96
N PRO A 109 21.33 -18.79 -11.01
CA PRO A 109 21.36 -20.26 -10.97
C PRO A 109 22.17 -20.77 -9.78
N GLY A 110 21.59 -21.69 -9.00
CA GLY A 110 22.26 -22.30 -7.84
C GLY A 110 22.20 -21.50 -6.52
N CYS A 111 21.65 -20.28 -6.52
CA CYS A 111 21.40 -19.53 -5.29
C CYS A 111 19.99 -18.90 -5.32
N PRO A 112 18.92 -19.71 -5.12
CA PRO A 112 17.54 -19.22 -5.19
C PRO A 112 17.23 -18.17 -4.12
N GLU A 113 17.94 -18.20 -2.99
CA GLU A 113 17.76 -17.27 -1.86
C GLU A 113 18.46 -15.92 -2.04
N GLY A 114 19.34 -15.79 -3.04
CA GLY A 114 20.06 -14.57 -3.35
C GLY A 114 19.50 -13.88 -4.60
N LEU A 115 19.72 -12.57 -4.70
CA LEU A 115 19.41 -11.75 -5.87
C LEU A 115 20.71 -11.22 -6.47
N SER A 116 20.84 -11.26 -7.80
CA SER A 116 21.96 -10.61 -8.50
C SER A 116 21.92 -9.10 -8.26
N ARG A 117 22.98 -8.55 -7.65
CA ARG A 117 23.10 -7.12 -7.36
C ARG A 117 23.08 -6.29 -8.63
N GLN A 118 23.86 -6.69 -9.63
CA GLN A 118 23.95 -5.97 -10.90
C GLN A 118 22.59 -5.92 -11.60
N SER A 119 21.87 -7.03 -11.65
CA SER A 119 20.53 -7.07 -12.24
C SER A 119 19.53 -6.24 -11.44
N PHE A 120 19.59 -6.27 -10.11
CA PHE A 120 18.75 -5.43 -9.24
C PHE A 120 18.96 -3.94 -9.53
N GLN A 121 20.22 -3.49 -9.63
CA GLN A 121 20.58 -2.08 -9.87
C GLN A 121 20.08 -1.55 -11.22
N ARG A 122 19.92 -2.42 -12.23
CA ARG A 122 19.44 -2.03 -13.57
C ARG A 122 17.95 -1.68 -13.62
N TYR A 123 17.15 -2.14 -12.66
CA TYR A 123 15.73 -1.82 -12.62
C TYR A 123 15.48 -0.39 -12.19
N GLU A 124 14.37 0.19 -12.64
CA GLU A 124 13.91 1.51 -12.21
C GLU A 124 13.71 1.60 -10.70
N ARG A 125 13.98 2.79 -10.12
CA ARG A 125 13.90 3.03 -8.66
C ARG A 125 12.57 2.56 -8.07
N ALA A 126 11.46 2.84 -8.74
CA ALA A 126 10.13 2.45 -8.28
C ALA A 126 9.98 0.93 -8.15
N LEU A 127 10.56 0.16 -9.07
CA LEU A 127 10.50 -1.30 -9.05
C LEU A 127 11.43 -1.87 -7.98
N ARG A 128 12.65 -1.33 -7.83
CA ARG A 128 13.58 -1.71 -6.76
C ARG A 128 12.99 -1.50 -5.36
N LEU A 129 12.36 -0.35 -5.11
CA LEU A 129 11.67 -0.09 -3.85
C LEU A 129 10.45 -1.01 -3.66
N SER A 130 9.76 -1.37 -4.75
CA SER A 130 8.65 -2.32 -4.70
C SER A 130 9.12 -3.73 -4.35
N MET A 131 10.25 -4.17 -4.91
CA MET A 131 10.92 -5.43 -4.60
C MET A 131 11.34 -5.48 -3.13
N LEU A 132 12.06 -4.47 -2.64
CA LEU A 132 12.49 -4.42 -1.24
C LEU A 132 11.30 -4.45 -0.27
N TRP A 133 10.24 -3.72 -0.58
CA TRP A 133 9.01 -3.74 0.22
C TRP A 133 8.34 -5.13 0.24
N GLU A 134 8.31 -5.82 -0.91
CA GLU A 134 7.75 -7.17 -1.03
C GLU A 134 8.56 -8.17 -0.20
N ILE A 135 9.89 -8.17 -0.38
CA ILE A 135 10.83 -9.02 0.38
C ILE A 135 10.71 -8.77 1.90
N CYS A 136 10.48 -7.52 2.29
CA CYS A 136 10.29 -7.15 3.69
C CYS A 136 8.95 -7.64 4.28
N GLY A 137 8.07 -8.25 3.50
CA GLY A 137 6.76 -8.72 3.96
C GLY A 137 5.72 -7.60 4.04
N ARG A 138 5.81 -6.61 3.14
CA ARG A 138 4.82 -5.53 2.99
C ARG A 138 4.58 -4.71 4.27
N PRO A 139 5.63 -4.16 4.90
CA PRO A 139 5.49 -3.38 6.13
C PRO A 139 4.60 -2.15 5.90
N ARG A 140 3.83 -1.76 6.93
CA ARG A 140 2.96 -0.57 6.90
C ARG A 140 3.71 0.75 6.96
N GLY A 141 4.98 0.73 7.38
CA GLY A 141 5.89 1.87 7.44
C GLY A 141 7.28 1.47 6.99
N GLY A 142 8.27 2.33 7.22
CA GLY A 142 9.66 2.02 6.87
C GLY A 142 10.06 2.44 5.45
N ALA A 143 9.26 3.28 4.77
CA ALA A 143 9.53 3.66 3.38
C ALA A 143 10.88 4.39 3.24
N ALA A 144 11.19 5.30 4.16
CA ALA A 144 12.46 6.03 4.17
C ALA A 144 13.66 5.09 4.39
N GLU A 145 13.50 4.06 5.21
CA GLU A 145 14.51 3.03 5.47
C GLU A 145 14.77 2.18 4.21
N LEU A 146 13.71 1.82 3.47
CA LEU A 146 13.85 1.14 2.18
C LEU A 146 14.54 2.03 1.14
N GLU A 147 14.24 3.33 1.11
CA GLU A 147 14.91 4.28 0.21
C GLU A 147 16.40 4.45 0.54
N LYS A 148 16.74 4.51 1.84
CA LYS A 148 18.14 4.52 2.29
C LYS A 148 18.86 3.22 1.92
N ALA A 149 18.19 2.07 2.05
CA ALA A 149 18.74 0.78 1.65
C ALA A 149 18.97 0.68 0.14
N ASP A 150 18.00 1.10 -0.68
CA ASP A 150 18.16 1.16 -2.14
C ASP A 150 19.35 2.03 -2.53
N SER A 151 19.42 3.26 -2.01
CA SER A 151 20.53 4.19 -2.28
C SER A 151 21.88 3.58 -1.92
N TRP A 152 21.98 2.95 -0.75
CA TRP A 152 23.20 2.26 -0.31
C TRP A 152 23.59 1.08 -1.20
N ILE A 153 22.61 0.31 -1.71
CA ILE A 153 22.87 -0.73 -2.72
C ILE A 153 23.36 -0.09 -4.03
N GLN A 154 22.76 1.01 -4.48
CA GLN A 154 23.18 1.69 -5.72
C GLN A 154 24.60 2.24 -5.64
N THR A 155 25.04 2.74 -4.48
CA THR A 155 26.38 3.32 -4.30
C THR A 155 27.47 2.28 -4.01
N GLY A 156 27.18 0.98 -4.13
CA GLY A 156 28.17 -0.08 -3.92
C GLY A 156 28.40 -0.47 -2.45
N GLY A 157 27.49 -0.11 -1.53
CA GLY A 157 27.60 -0.51 -0.13
C GLY A 157 27.59 -2.02 0.08
N GLU A 158 28.49 -2.52 0.91
CA GLU A 158 28.64 -3.94 1.29
C GLU A 158 28.47 -4.13 2.81
N GLY A 159 28.02 -5.30 3.24
CA GLY A 159 27.76 -5.65 4.64
C GLY A 159 26.28 -5.88 4.93
N GLU A 160 25.88 -5.72 6.19
CA GLU A 160 24.52 -6.03 6.63
C GLU A 160 23.70 -4.79 7.01
N LYS A 161 22.39 -4.83 6.73
CA LYS A 161 21.42 -3.83 7.18
C LYS A 161 20.12 -4.48 7.63
N LEU A 162 19.60 -4.02 8.76
CA LEU A 162 18.24 -4.33 9.17
C LEU A 162 17.25 -3.47 8.37
N LEU A 163 16.35 -4.15 7.66
CA LEU A 163 15.25 -3.56 6.93
C LEU A 163 13.94 -3.68 7.74
N PRO A 164 12.93 -2.86 7.41
CA PRO A 164 11.59 -2.97 7.98
C PRO A 164 11.02 -4.40 7.91
N GLY A 165 10.14 -4.75 8.84
CA GLY A 165 9.55 -6.10 8.89
C GLY A 165 10.54 -7.20 9.33
N GLY A 166 11.63 -6.81 10.00
CA GLY A 166 12.61 -7.74 10.60
C GLY A 166 13.46 -8.49 9.58
N THR A 167 13.69 -7.90 8.40
CA THR A 167 14.46 -8.55 7.32
C THR A 167 15.89 -8.07 7.38
N ILE A 168 16.87 -8.96 7.41
CA ILE A 168 18.28 -8.64 7.32
C ILE A 168 18.69 -8.73 5.85
N LEU A 169 19.22 -7.63 5.31
CA LEU A 169 19.87 -7.58 4.01
C LEU A 169 21.37 -7.80 4.23
N SER A 170 21.94 -8.83 3.62
CA SER A 170 23.38 -9.04 3.53
C SER A 170 23.81 -8.78 2.08
N ALA A 171 24.51 -7.67 1.86
CA ALA A 171 24.95 -7.21 0.54
C ALA A 171 26.43 -7.52 0.31
N GLY A 172 26.73 -8.43 -0.62
CA GLY A 172 28.07 -8.63 -1.17
C GLY A 172 28.29 -7.84 -2.46
N ARG A 173 29.44 -8.08 -3.11
CA ARG A 173 29.78 -7.47 -4.41
C ARG A 173 28.76 -7.78 -5.50
N ASP A 174 28.42 -9.05 -5.67
CA ASP A 174 27.56 -9.51 -6.78
C ASP A 174 26.19 -10.03 -6.33
N LEU A 175 26.03 -10.29 -5.04
CA LEU A 175 24.87 -10.99 -4.48
C LEU A 175 24.25 -10.20 -3.33
N LEU A 176 22.91 -10.11 -3.32
CA LEU A 176 22.12 -9.60 -2.21
C LEU A 176 21.33 -10.76 -1.61
N VAL A 177 21.47 -11.02 -0.32
CA VAL A 177 20.74 -12.08 0.38
C VAL A 177 19.82 -11.45 1.42
N PHE A 178 18.62 -12.00 1.57
CA PHE A 178 17.61 -11.48 2.50
C PHE A 178 17.14 -12.59 3.42
N THR A 179 17.35 -12.42 4.72
CA THR A 179 16.94 -13.40 5.75
C THR A 179 15.99 -12.76 6.74
N LYS A 180 15.10 -13.54 7.36
CA LYS A 180 14.27 -13.06 8.47
C LYS A 180 15.09 -13.15 9.77
N SER A 181 15.14 -12.05 10.52
CA SER A 181 15.71 -12.06 11.87
C SER A 181 14.87 -12.95 12.78
N GLU A 182 15.50 -13.92 13.44
CA GLU A 182 14.85 -14.92 14.31
C GLU A 182 14.11 -14.33 15.54
N GLY A 183 14.16 -13.01 15.76
CA GLY A 183 13.68 -12.36 17.00
C GLY A 183 12.48 -11.41 16.89
N GLY A 184 11.79 -11.29 15.75
CA GLY A 184 10.88 -10.17 15.52
C GLY A 184 9.38 -10.47 15.49
N ARG A 185 8.74 -10.84 16.61
CA ARG A 185 7.28 -10.67 16.75
C ARG A 185 6.97 -9.17 16.84
N TRP A 186 6.63 -8.54 15.73
CA TRP A 186 6.04 -7.20 15.76
C TRP A 186 4.55 -7.32 16.07
N ARG A 187 4.14 -6.76 17.21
CA ARG A 187 2.74 -6.48 17.56
C ARG A 187 2.24 -5.28 16.76
#